data_AF-A0A967ITT8-F1
#
_entry.id   AF-A0A967ITT8-F1
#
_cell.length_a   1.000
_cell.length_b   1.000
_cell.length_c   1.000
_cell.angle_alpha   90.00
_cell.angle_beta   90.00
_cell.angle_gamma   90.00
#
_symmetry.space_group_name_H-M   'P 1'
#
loop_
_entity.id
_entity.type
_entity.pdbx_description
1 polymer ?
#
loop_
_entity_poly.entity_id
_entity_poly.type
_entity_poly.pdbx_seq_one_letter_code
_entity_poly.pdbx_strand_id
1 'polypeptide(L)'
;MLKGEFLVAQEQIEQLFAAISEADSVLILPHNDPDPDAIASAVALRYLLEEKLRVDAQIAYRGFIGRAENKAMVRYLGRPLRRLNKADLRSGRPIALVDTQPGAGNNPLPSQISPAIVIDHHPWCDATYEADFFDVRPE
;
A
#
# COMPACT_ATOMS: atom_id res chain seq x y z
N MET A 1 -8.15 15.84 -24.64
CA MET A 1 -8.17 14.73 -23.67
C MET A 1 -6.99 14.81 -22.69
N LEU A 2 -5.73 14.81 -23.15
CA LEU A 2 -4.54 14.70 -22.27
C LEU A 2 -4.39 15.75 -21.14
N LYS A 3 -4.86 17.00 -21.31
CA LYS A 3 -4.71 18.02 -20.24
C LYS A 3 -5.57 17.76 -19.00
N GLY A 4 -6.77 17.18 -19.19
CA GLY A 4 -7.70 16.93 -18.08
C GLY A 4 -7.24 15.78 -17.20
N GLU A 5 -6.79 14.68 -17.81
CA GLU A 5 -6.23 13.51 -17.10
C GLU A 5 -4.98 13.87 -16.31
N PHE A 6 -4.14 14.77 -16.85
CA PHE A 6 -2.93 15.22 -16.18
C PHE A 6 -3.23 16.04 -14.92
N LEU A 7 -4.27 16.88 -14.95
CA LEU A 7 -4.72 17.66 -13.80
C LEU A 7 -5.31 16.76 -12.70
N VAL A 8 -6.13 15.77 -13.07
CA VAL A 8 -6.69 14.80 -12.11
C VAL A 8 -5.58 13.98 -11.45
N ALA A 9 -4.61 13.50 -12.23
CA ALA A 9 -3.47 12.76 -11.68
C ALA A 9 -2.64 13.62 -10.72
N GLN A 10 -2.46 14.91 -11.00
CA GLN A 10 -1.75 15.83 -10.12
C GLN A 10 -2.51 16.03 -8.79
N GLU A 11 -3.82 16.24 -8.83
CA GLU A 11 -4.65 16.39 -7.63
C GLU A 11 -4.65 15.13 -6.77
N GLN A 12 -4.73 13.94 -7.39
CA GLN A 12 -4.61 12.66 -6.68
C GLN A 12 -3.27 12.51 -5.97
N ILE A 13 -2.17 12.91 -6.62
CA ILE A 13 -0.84 12.88 -6.02
C ILE A 13 -0.77 13.84 -4.83
N GLU A 14 -1.31 15.05 -4.95
CA GLU A 14 -1.35 16.03 -3.87
C GLU A 14 -2.15 15.53 -2.66
N GLN A 15 -3.29 14.87 -2.90
CA GLN A 15 -4.10 14.25 -1.83
C GLN A 15 -3.38 13.07 -1.16
N LEU A 16 -2.73 12.20 -1.95
CA LEU A 16 -1.92 11.11 -1.42
C LEU A 16 -0.80 11.64 -0.51
N PHE A 17 -0.17 12.76 -0.90
CA PHE A 17 0.87 13.39 -0.11
C PHE A 17 0.33 14.04 1.17
N ALA A 18 -0.84 14.68 1.09
CA ALA A 18 -1.50 15.26 2.26
C ALA A 18 -1.85 14.20 3.33
N ALA A 19 -2.24 12.99 2.92
CA ALA A 19 -2.56 11.89 3.83
C ALA A 19 -1.38 11.44 4.74
N ILE A 20 -0.15 11.80 4.39
CA ILE A 20 1.06 11.38 5.12
C ILE A 20 2.04 12.53 5.37
N SER A 21 1.59 13.79 5.31
CA SER A 21 2.48 14.97 5.33
C SER A 21 3.34 15.09 6.60
N GLU A 22 2.81 14.63 7.74
CA GLU A 22 3.47 14.70 9.05
C GLU A 22 4.24 13.41 9.39
N ALA A 23 4.34 12.46 8.47
CA ALA A 23 4.88 11.14 8.75
C ALA A 23 6.35 11.03 8.33
N ASP A 24 7.22 10.68 9.28
CA ASP A 24 8.61 10.34 8.97
C ASP A 24 8.74 8.98 8.27
N SER A 25 7.75 8.09 8.45
CA SER A 25 7.74 6.76 7.83
C SER A 25 6.35 6.18 7.65
N VAL A 26 6.18 5.39 6.59
CA VAL A 26 4.93 4.68 6.23
C VAL A 26 5.15 3.17 6.25
N LEU A 27 4.15 2.43 6.72
CA LEU A 27 4.10 0.97 6.63
C LEU A 27 3.17 0.55 5.48
N ILE A 28 3.72 -0.08 4.45
CA ILE A 28 2.97 -0.60 3.31
C ILE A 28 2.62 -2.07 3.56
N LEU A 29 1.33 -2.39 3.48
CA LEU A 29 0.78 -3.73 3.69
C LEU A 29 0.01 -4.18 2.45
N PRO A 30 0.53 -5.15 1.68
CA PRO A 30 -0.26 -5.83 0.66
C PRO A 30 -1.29 -6.78 1.29
N HIS A 31 -2.14 -7.40 0.45
CA HIS A 31 -2.95 -8.54 0.86
C HIS A 31 -2.10 -9.69 1.45
N ASN A 32 -2.74 -10.63 2.15
CA ASN A 32 -2.05 -11.81 2.69
C ASN A 32 -1.55 -12.72 1.56
N ASP A 33 -0.40 -13.36 1.74
CA ASP A 33 0.21 -14.26 0.73
C ASP A 33 0.42 -13.54 -0.63
N PRO A 34 1.17 -12.41 -0.64
CA PRO A 34 1.15 -11.45 -1.74
C PRO A 34 1.62 -12.07 -3.06
N ASP A 35 0.89 -11.72 -4.13
CA ASP A 35 1.16 -12.15 -5.48
C ASP A 35 2.05 -11.13 -6.24
N PRO A 36 2.35 -11.33 -7.53
CA PRO A 36 3.19 -10.38 -8.27
C PRO A 36 2.64 -8.95 -8.32
N ASP A 37 1.32 -8.76 -8.37
CA ASP A 37 0.73 -7.42 -8.47
C ASP A 37 0.88 -6.68 -7.14
N ALA A 38 0.47 -7.30 -6.04
CA ALA A 38 0.66 -6.76 -4.70
C ALA A 38 2.13 -6.44 -4.39
N ILE A 39 3.07 -7.28 -4.83
CA ILE A 39 4.51 -7.06 -4.66
C ILE A 39 4.98 -5.87 -5.50
N ALA A 40 4.60 -5.80 -6.78
CA ALA A 40 4.98 -4.71 -7.67
C ALA A 40 4.42 -3.37 -7.18
N SER A 41 3.13 -3.33 -6.86
CA SER A 41 2.40 -2.16 -6.38
C SER A 41 2.98 -1.65 -5.06
N ALA A 42 3.31 -2.53 -4.11
CA ALA A 42 3.97 -2.13 -2.86
C ALA A 42 5.37 -1.52 -3.10
N VAL A 43 6.16 -2.10 -4.01
CA VAL A 43 7.51 -1.61 -4.34
C VAL A 43 7.44 -0.27 -5.08
N ALA A 44 6.48 -0.12 -5.99
CA ALA A 44 6.24 1.12 -6.72
C ALA A 44 5.83 2.25 -5.78
N LEU A 45 4.90 1.98 -4.85
CA LEU A 45 4.50 2.96 -3.84
C LEU A 45 5.68 3.35 -2.95
N ARG A 46 6.45 2.38 -2.44
CA ARG A 46 7.67 2.68 -1.65
C ARG A 46 8.60 3.61 -2.41
N TYR A 47 8.91 3.29 -3.66
CA TYR A 47 9.78 4.09 -4.50
C TYR A 47 9.23 5.52 -4.68
N LEU A 48 7.93 5.67 -4.90
CA LEU A 48 7.30 6.99 -5.03
C LEU A 48 7.47 7.81 -3.74
N LEU A 49 7.19 7.21 -2.58
CA LEU A 49 7.30 7.87 -1.28
C LEU A 49 8.74 8.28 -0.96
N GLU A 50 9.70 7.37 -1.15
CA GLU A 50 11.12 7.63 -0.84
C GLU A 50 11.73 8.66 -1.80
N GLU A 51 11.47 8.55 -3.11
CA GLU A 51 12.11 9.40 -4.11
C GLU A 51 11.45 10.77 -4.27
N LYS A 52 10.14 10.87 -4.08
CA LYS A 52 9.40 12.13 -4.27
C LYS A 52 9.12 12.87 -2.98
N LEU A 53 8.87 12.15 -1.89
CA LEU A 53 8.51 12.75 -0.60
C LEU A 53 9.58 12.66 0.46
N ARG A 54 10.65 11.89 0.25
CA ARG A 54 11.70 11.66 1.27
C ARG A 54 11.14 11.07 2.56
N VAL A 55 10.04 10.31 2.47
CA VAL A 55 9.42 9.58 3.58
C VAL A 55 9.92 8.14 3.54
N ASP A 56 10.42 7.61 4.67
CA ASP A 56 10.84 6.20 4.75
C ASP A 56 9.63 5.29 4.56
N ALA A 57 9.77 4.20 3.79
CA ALA A 57 8.66 3.31 3.55
C ALA A 57 9.07 1.85 3.67
N GLN A 58 8.41 1.13 4.57
CA GLN A 58 8.68 -0.28 4.83
C GLN A 58 7.54 -1.14 4.32
N ILE A 59 7.88 -2.19 3.57
CA ILE A 59 6.91 -3.17 3.08
C ILE A 59 6.92 -4.39 4.00
N ALA A 60 5.77 -4.70 4.58
CA ALA A 60 5.61 -5.87 5.43
C ALA A 60 4.38 -6.69 5.02
N TYR A 61 4.50 -8.02 5.05
CA TYR A 61 3.41 -8.92 4.64
C TYR A 61 3.12 -10.01 5.68
N ARG A 62 1.89 -10.54 5.66
CA ARG A 62 1.49 -11.74 6.40
C ARG A 62 1.31 -12.91 5.43
N GLY A 63 1.56 -14.13 5.90
CA GLY A 63 1.47 -15.35 5.10
C GLY A 63 2.79 -15.75 4.47
N PHE A 64 2.73 -16.27 3.24
CA PHE A 64 3.80 -16.95 2.53
C PHE A 64 3.78 -16.66 1.03
N ILE A 65 4.92 -16.24 0.50
CA ILE A 65 5.14 -16.10 -0.94
C ILE A 65 5.54 -17.46 -1.49
N GLY A 66 4.56 -18.22 -2.01
CA GLY A 66 4.75 -19.63 -2.31
C GLY A 66 5.23 -19.97 -3.72
N ARG A 67 4.72 -19.27 -4.73
CA ARG A 67 5.02 -19.51 -6.14
C ARG A 67 6.50 -19.23 -6.44
N ALA A 68 7.10 -20.03 -7.32
CA ALA A 68 8.53 -19.94 -7.63
C ALA A 68 8.86 -18.61 -8.33
N GLU A 69 7.94 -18.15 -9.17
CA GLU A 69 8.02 -16.90 -9.92
C GLU A 69 8.02 -15.70 -8.96
N ASN A 70 7.10 -15.66 -8.00
CA ASN A 70 7.02 -14.59 -7.00
C ASN A 70 8.27 -14.58 -6.09
N LYS A 71 8.77 -15.76 -5.70
CA LYS A 71 10.04 -15.87 -4.94
C LYS A 71 11.22 -15.33 -5.75
N ALA A 72 11.27 -15.62 -7.05
CA ALA A 72 12.31 -15.11 -7.94
C ALA A 72 12.21 -13.58 -8.07
N MET A 73 11.01 -13.04 -8.25
CA MET A 73 10.74 -11.60 -8.29
C MET A 73 11.24 -10.90 -7.01
N VAL A 74 10.83 -11.38 -5.83
CA VAL A 74 11.30 -10.85 -4.53
C VAL A 74 12.82 -10.88 -4.42
N ARG A 75 13.46 -11.96 -4.88
CA ARG A 75 14.92 -12.08 -4.88
C ARG A 75 15.57 -11.06 -5.81
N TYR A 76 15.08 -10.90 -7.04
CA TYR A 76 15.64 -9.97 -8.02
C TYR A 76 15.44 -8.51 -7.64
N LEU A 77 14.35 -8.19 -6.94
CA LEU A 77 14.09 -6.87 -6.37
C LEU A 77 14.88 -6.58 -5.08
N GLY A 78 15.82 -7.45 -4.69
CA GLY A 78 16.66 -7.23 -3.51
C GLY A 78 15.95 -7.49 -2.18
N ARG A 79 14.94 -8.37 -2.16
CA ARG A 79 14.12 -8.71 -0.99
C ARG A 79 13.43 -7.48 -0.37
N PRO A 80 12.57 -6.78 -1.12
CA PRO A 80 12.04 -5.47 -0.71
C PRO A 80 11.01 -5.54 0.43
N LEU A 81 10.49 -6.73 0.71
CA LEU A 81 9.45 -7.00 1.71
C LEU A 81 9.97 -7.94 2.78
N ARG A 82 9.49 -7.75 4.02
CA ARG A 82 9.74 -8.66 5.15
C ARG A 82 8.45 -9.16 5.77
N ARG A 83 8.55 -10.21 6.59
CA ARG A 83 7.39 -10.66 7.37
C ARG A 83 6.96 -9.57 8.35
N LEU A 84 5.65 -9.39 8.45
CA LEU A 84 5.00 -8.50 9.41
C LEU A 84 5.19 -9.07 10.82
N ASN A 85 5.58 -8.20 11.74
CA ASN A 85 5.67 -8.51 13.15
C ASN A 85 4.62 -7.70 13.95
N LYS A 86 4.36 -8.09 15.21
CA LYS A 86 3.36 -7.42 16.03
C LYS A 86 3.71 -5.97 16.41
N ALA A 87 4.99 -5.60 16.39
CA ALA A 87 5.42 -4.25 16.71
C ALA A 87 5.12 -3.27 15.56
N ASP A 88 5.10 -3.74 14.31
CA ASP A 88 4.80 -2.93 13.15
C ASP A 88 3.44 -2.22 13.28
N LEU A 89 2.40 -2.98 13.62
CA LEU A 89 1.04 -2.46 13.78
C LEU A 89 0.83 -1.62 15.05
N ARG A 90 1.81 -1.61 15.97
CA ARG A 90 1.79 -0.80 17.20
C ARG A 90 2.66 0.45 17.10
N SER A 91 3.37 0.62 15.98
CA SER A 91 4.32 1.72 15.81
C SER A 91 3.66 3.10 15.67
N GLY A 92 2.34 3.14 15.40
CA GLY A 92 1.61 4.39 15.16
C GLY A 92 1.93 5.05 13.81
N ARG A 93 2.78 4.41 12.98
CA ARG A 93 3.05 4.87 11.61
C ARG A 93 1.77 4.79 10.77
N PRO A 94 1.53 5.75 9.85
CA PRO A 94 0.51 5.60 8.84
C PRO A 94 0.68 4.29 8.06
N ILE A 95 -0.46 3.66 7.77
CA ILE A 95 -0.49 2.41 7.04
C ILE A 95 -1.06 2.66 5.65
N ALA A 96 -0.36 2.18 4.63
CA ALA A 96 -0.87 2.10 3.27
C ALA A 96 -1.28 0.65 2.96
N LEU A 97 -2.51 0.44 2.52
CA LEU A 97 -2.96 -0.81 1.92
C LEU A 97 -2.79 -0.74 0.41
N VAL A 98 -2.25 -1.82 -0.17
CA VAL A 98 -2.10 -1.97 -1.62
C VAL A 98 -2.64 -3.33 -2.04
N ASP A 99 -3.35 -3.35 -3.17
CA ASP A 99 -4.01 -4.55 -3.71
C ASP A 99 -4.93 -5.24 -2.67
N THR A 100 -5.54 -4.41 -1.83
CA THR A 100 -6.52 -4.81 -0.80
C THR A 100 -7.16 -3.57 -0.18
N GLN A 101 -8.31 -3.77 0.46
CA GLN A 101 -9.07 -2.74 1.16
C GLN A 101 -9.30 -3.11 2.64
N PRO A 102 -9.47 -2.13 3.54
CA PRO A 102 -9.88 -2.44 4.91
C PRO A 102 -11.23 -3.19 4.88
N GLY A 103 -11.41 -4.15 5.79
CA GLY A 103 -12.64 -4.96 5.83
C GLY A 103 -12.77 -6.06 4.76
N ALA A 104 -11.89 -6.11 3.74
CA ALA A 104 -11.91 -7.17 2.72
C ALA A 104 -11.57 -8.58 3.24
N GLY A 105 -11.07 -8.67 4.48
CA GLY A 105 -10.70 -9.94 5.14
C GLY A 105 -9.37 -10.54 4.70
N ASN A 106 -8.87 -10.19 3.51
CA ASN A 106 -7.61 -10.70 2.97
C ASN A 106 -6.41 -9.76 3.17
N ASN A 107 -6.26 -9.14 4.34
CA ASN A 107 -5.07 -8.33 4.65
C ASN A 107 -4.73 -8.39 6.14
N PRO A 108 -3.54 -7.93 6.54
CA PRO A 108 -3.11 -8.05 7.92
C PRO A 108 -3.63 -6.94 8.85
N LEU A 109 -4.41 -5.97 8.35
CA LEU A 109 -4.86 -4.81 9.09
C LEU A 109 -5.95 -5.20 10.11
N PRO A 110 -5.76 -4.91 11.41
CA PRO A 110 -6.82 -5.05 12.40
C PRO A 110 -7.97 -4.08 12.13
N SER A 111 -9.21 -4.50 12.37
CA SER A 111 -10.41 -3.70 12.12
C SER A 111 -10.53 -2.42 12.96
N GLN A 112 -9.67 -2.23 13.96
CA GLN A 112 -9.63 -1.02 14.81
C GLN A 112 -8.65 0.03 14.30
N ILE A 113 -7.91 -0.25 13.22
CA ILE A 113 -6.93 0.66 12.66
C ILE A 113 -7.42 1.08 11.27
N SER A 114 -7.66 2.38 11.10
CA SER A 114 -7.96 2.95 9.79
C SER A 114 -6.63 3.19 9.03
N PRO A 115 -6.53 2.74 7.77
CA PRO A 115 -5.33 3.00 6.95
C PRO A 115 -5.31 4.46 6.49
N ALA A 116 -4.13 5.03 6.26
CA ALA A 116 -4.02 6.38 5.70
C ALA A 116 -4.20 6.37 4.17
N ILE A 117 -3.71 5.31 3.51
CA ILE A 117 -3.72 5.17 2.05
C ILE A 117 -4.33 3.82 1.68
N VAL A 118 -5.20 3.79 0.66
CA VAL A 118 -5.72 2.55 0.05
C VAL A 118 -5.59 2.65 -1.46
N ILE A 119 -4.91 1.69 -2.09
CA ILE A 119 -4.81 1.58 -3.55
C ILE A 119 -5.21 0.16 -3.94
N ASP A 120 -6.28 0.01 -4.70
CA ASP A 120 -6.84 -1.30 -5.03
C ASP A 120 -7.57 -1.29 -6.39
N HIS A 121 -7.82 -2.46 -6.96
CA HIS A 121 -8.59 -2.65 -8.19
C HIS A 121 -9.74 -3.65 -8.04
N HIS A 122 -9.96 -4.16 -6.83
CA HIS A 122 -11.08 -5.05 -6.52
C HIS A 122 -12.39 -4.27 -6.33
N PRO A 123 -13.55 -4.97 -6.30
CA PRO A 123 -14.82 -4.35 -5.94
C PRO A 123 -14.76 -3.56 -4.63
N TRP A 124 -15.52 -2.47 -4.59
CA TRP A 124 -15.53 -1.53 -3.48
C TRP A 124 -15.89 -2.18 -2.14
N CYS A 125 -15.15 -1.81 -1.08
CA CYS A 125 -15.45 -2.11 0.31
C CYS A 125 -15.76 -0.81 1.07
N ASP A 126 -16.91 -0.73 1.75
CA ASP A 126 -17.35 0.50 2.44
C ASP A 126 -16.39 1.01 3.52
N ALA A 127 -15.64 0.10 4.17
CA ALA A 127 -14.62 0.49 5.14
C ALA A 127 -13.48 1.31 4.53
N THR A 128 -13.33 1.34 3.19
CA THR A 128 -12.34 2.18 2.49
C THR A 128 -12.59 3.66 2.71
N TYR A 129 -13.83 4.09 3.02
CA TYR A 129 -14.12 5.48 3.38
C TYR A 129 -13.44 5.94 4.68
N GLU A 130 -12.90 5.04 5.49
CA GLU A 130 -12.12 5.39 6.67
C GLU A 130 -10.69 5.84 6.34
N ALA A 131 -10.25 5.71 5.09
CA ALA A 131 -8.92 6.12 4.67
C ALA A 131 -8.84 7.62 4.33
N ASP A 132 -7.71 8.24 4.68
CA ASP A 132 -7.45 9.66 4.35
C ASP A 132 -7.28 9.87 2.83
N PHE A 133 -6.71 8.87 2.14
CA PHE A 133 -6.64 8.81 0.68
C PHE A 133 -7.00 7.40 0.19
N PHE A 134 -7.80 7.33 -0.86
CA PHE A 134 -8.07 6.07 -1.56
C PHE A 134 -8.11 6.27 -3.09
N ASP A 135 -7.56 5.30 -3.81
CA ASP A 135 -7.69 5.16 -5.25
C ASP A 135 -8.07 3.70 -5.57
N VAL A 136 -9.38 3.45 -5.67
CA VAL A 136 -9.94 2.12 -5.96
C VAL A 136 -10.58 2.15 -7.33
N ARG A 137 -10.04 1.34 -8.26
CA ARG A 137 -10.49 1.30 -9.66
C ARG A 137 -10.89 -0.13 -10.05
N PRO A 138 -12.15 -0.53 -9.80
CA PRO A 138 -12.66 -1.82 -10.22
C PRO A 138 -12.54 -2.01 -11.74
N GLU A 139 -12.11 -3.19 -12.17
CA GLU A 139 -12.17 -3.62 -13.57
C GLU A 139 -13.60 -3.83 -14.09
#